data_AF-A0ABD2AVS5-F1
#
_entry.id   AF-A0ABD2AVS5-F1
#
_cell.length_a   1.000
_cell.length_b   1.000
_cell.length_c   1.000
_cell.angle_alpha   90.00
_cell.angle_beta   90.00
_cell.angle_gamma   90.00
#
_symmetry.space_group_name_H-M   'P 1'
#
loop_
_entity.id
_entity.type
_entity.pdbx_description
1 polymer ?
#
loop_
_entity_poly.entity_id
_entity_poly.type
_entity_poly.pdbx_seq_one_letter_code
_entity_poly.pdbx_strand_id
1 'polypeptide(L)'
;MFITKLFIVAALMAINIEEIYGHGMLMEPVNRSSAWRKGFRVPPNYDDDGNFCGGLSVQIQNGGKCGICGDNYILPQPRPNENTGLYGTGTIVRRYQKGQKINVVARITANHWGYFKLQICPLSNPKELETEECFNRYPLKLEDGSDRYVLKSHASKDYTMNVLLPDNLTCDHCVLRWEYFAANNWGICNDGSEGMGCGPQETFKTCSDINLCVYSSMFAFLEYQLRVEMVVRISRVFEFKKKERTKKSKMYYLQIILLSCMVFVNLIQVHGHGMMMDPVNRSSAWKKRFPVPPNFNDNELFCGGFATQYEKNNGNCGECGDDWSLPRPRPNENGGIYGTGLIVKKYTEGFHIQIQINLTASHLGHFEFSICPLSNPKELETDECFAKYPVQLADGSYKYNIERYQAEIHLIEAILPQGLICEHCVLRWHYRTANSWGICGDGSATIGCGNQEIFRSCSDIAITK
;
A
#
# COMPACT_ATOMS: atom_id res chain seq x y z
N MET A 1 -10.98 47.88 15.14
CA MET A 1 -9.73 47.12 14.90
C MET A 1 -9.45 46.00 15.92
N PHE A 2 -10.41 45.62 16.78
CA PHE A 2 -10.22 44.55 17.79
C PHE A 2 -10.99 43.25 17.50
N ILE A 3 -11.98 43.28 16.61
CA ILE A 3 -12.85 42.12 16.33
C ILE A 3 -12.24 41.18 15.26
N THR A 4 -11.45 41.71 14.33
CA THR A 4 -10.80 40.91 13.27
C THR A 4 -9.62 40.06 13.74
N LYS A 5 -9.03 40.36 14.91
CA LYS A 5 -7.94 39.54 15.48
C LYS A 5 -8.43 38.33 16.27
N LEU A 6 -9.69 38.33 16.73
CA LEU A 6 -10.23 37.22 17.53
C LEU A 6 -10.61 36.01 16.66
N PHE A 7 -11.07 36.25 15.43
CA PHE A 7 -11.41 35.18 14.49
C PHE A 7 -10.19 34.43 13.93
N ILE A 8 -9.04 35.10 13.81
CA ILE A 8 -7.81 34.45 13.33
C ILE A 8 -7.24 33.51 14.41
N VAL A 9 -7.41 33.83 15.69
CA VAL A 9 -6.97 32.97 16.80
C VAL A 9 -7.89 31.77 17.00
N ALA A 10 -9.20 31.90 16.75
CA ALA A 10 -10.13 30.77 16.77
C ALA A 10 -9.99 29.86 15.54
N ALA A 11 -9.72 30.43 14.35
CA ALA A 11 -9.49 29.66 13.12
C ALA A 11 -8.14 28.91 13.13
N LEU A 12 -7.16 29.36 13.92
CA LEU A 12 -5.89 28.65 14.12
C LEU A 12 -5.96 27.52 15.17
N MET A 13 -7.04 27.42 15.95
CA MET A 13 -7.27 26.30 16.89
C MET A 13 -8.15 25.18 16.33
N ALA A 14 -8.71 25.35 15.13
CA ALA A 14 -9.46 24.32 14.40
C ALA A 14 -8.61 23.66 13.30
N ILE A 15 -7.30 23.53 13.52
CA ILE A 15 -6.49 22.59 12.75
C ILE A 15 -6.90 21.21 13.23
N ASN A 16 -7.58 20.48 12.35
CA ASN A 16 -7.90 19.07 12.52
C ASN A 16 -6.69 18.34 13.10
N ILE A 17 -6.85 17.83 14.33
CA ILE A 17 -6.04 16.72 14.81
C ILE A 17 -6.57 15.50 14.05
N GLU A 18 -6.20 15.38 12.78
CA GLU A 18 -6.17 14.07 12.15
C GLU A 18 -5.02 13.34 12.82
N GLU A 19 -5.35 12.44 13.75
CA GLU A 19 -4.40 11.44 14.21
C GLU A 19 -4.04 10.58 13.00
N ILE A 20 -2.98 10.97 12.29
CA ILE A 20 -2.40 10.14 11.22
C ILE A 20 -1.75 8.95 11.94
N TYR A 21 -2.47 7.83 12.00
CA TYR A 21 -1.95 6.57 12.51
C TYR A 21 -1.17 5.85 11.41
N GLY A 22 0.05 5.43 11.77
CA GLY A 22 0.98 4.62 10.98
C GLY A 22 2.44 5.14 11.05
N HIS A 23 3.37 4.40 11.69
CA HIS A 23 4.78 4.84 11.77
C HIS A 23 5.85 3.72 11.78
N GLY A 24 5.55 2.60 11.13
CA GLY A 24 6.57 1.76 10.51
C GLY A 24 6.40 0.26 10.71
N MET A 25 6.99 -0.51 9.80
CA MET A 25 6.81 -1.96 9.73
C MET A 25 7.98 -2.66 9.02
N LEU A 26 8.23 -3.93 9.36
CA LEU A 26 9.23 -4.74 8.66
C LEU A 26 8.67 -5.33 7.36
N MET A 27 9.33 -5.06 6.24
CA MET A 27 8.88 -5.47 4.89
C MET A 27 9.78 -6.53 4.24
N GLU A 28 10.99 -6.76 4.77
CA GLU A 28 11.85 -7.88 4.39
C GLU A 28 12.67 -8.34 5.62
N PRO A 29 12.53 -9.61 6.07
CA PRO A 29 11.37 -10.46 5.81
C PRO A 29 10.08 -9.72 6.18
N VAL A 30 9.01 -9.96 5.41
CA VAL A 30 7.74 -9.26 5.66
C VAL A 30 7.10 -9.74 6.96
N ASN A 31 6.63 -8.81 7.80
CA ASN A 31 5.97 -9.15 9.05
C ASN A 31 4.54 -9.69 8.85
N ARG A 32 3.97 -10.28 9.90
CA ARG A 32 2.63 -10.89 9.93
C ARG A 32 1.51 -9.96 9.47
N SER A 33 1.43 -8.73 10.00
CA SER A 33 0.41 -7.74 9.60
C SER A 33 0.57 -7.31 8.14
N SER A 34 1.79 -7.37 7.60
CA SER A 34 2.09 -6.93 6.23
C SER A 34 2.22 -8.08 5.22
N ALA A 35 2.16 -9.34 5.64
CA ALA A 35 2.48 -10.47 4.77
C ALA A 35 1.48 -10.59 3.60
N TRP A 36 0.23 -10.15 3.79
CA TRP A 36 -0.75 -10.04 2.71
C TRP A 36 -0.28 -9.13 1.57
N ARG A 37 0.50 -8.07 1.85
CA ARG A 37 1.09 -7.16 0.84
C ARG A 37 2.13 -7.85 -0.05
N LYS A 38 2.64 -9.01 0.36
CA LYS A 38 3.59 -9.84 -0.41
C LYS A 38 2.93 -11.11 -0.96
N GLY A 39 1.60 -11.18 -0.91
CA GLY A 39 0.80 -12.26 -1.48
C GLY A 39 0.69 -13.52 -0.64
N PHE A 40 1.09 -13.48 0.63
CA PHE A 40 0.84 -14.58 1.56
C PHE A 40 -0.65 -14.66 1.91
N ARG A 41 -1.16 -15.88 2.08
CA ARG A 41 -2.56 -16.15 2.43
C ARG A 41 -2.80 -15.95 3.93
N VAL A 42 -2.76 -14.70 4.38
CA VAL A 42 -3.04 -14.28 5.76
C VAL A 42 -4.14 -13.22 5.77
N PRO A 43 -4.87 -13.01 6.89
CA PRO A 43 -5.83 -11.91 7.00
C PRO A 43 -5.13 -10.56 6.77
N PRO A 44 -5.70 -9.67 5.94
CA PRO A 44 -5.09 -8.36 5.70
C PRO A 44 -5.25 -7.45 6.92
N ASN A 45 -4.17 -6.76 7.28
CA ASN A 45 -4.20 -5.60 8.16
C ASN A 45 -3.82 -4.36 7.32
N TYR A 46 -4.75 -3.42 7.14
CA TYR A 46 -4.49 -2.20 6.37
C TYR A 46 -3.79 -1.11 7.20
N ASP A 47 -3.77 -1.26 8.52
CA ASP A 47 -3.05 -0.44 9.51
C ASP A 47 -1.80 -1.21 10.00
N ASP A 48 -1.07 -1.83 9.07
CA ASP A 48 0.05 -2.72 9.38
C ASP A 48 1.36 -2.00 9.72
N ASP A 49 1.42 -0.70 9.49
CA ASP A 49 2.41 0.22 10.08
C ASP A 49 1.95 0.81 11.43
N GLY A 50 0.80 0.34 11.93
CA GLY A 50 0.15 0.73 13.17
C GLY A 50 0.48 -0.13 14.40
N ASN A 51 1.55 -0.94 14.36
CA ASN A 51 1.90 -1.83 15.47
C ASN A 51 2.71 -1.13 16.58
N PHE A 52 2.14 -0.06 17.16
CA PHE A 52 2.78 0.87 18.11
C PHE A 52 2.34 0.72 19.56
N CYS A 53 2.14 -0.53 20.01
CA CYS A 53 1.78 -0.86 21.39
C CYS A 53 0.43 -0.28 21.85
N GLY A 54 -0.44 0.12 20.90
CA GLY A 54 -1.71 0.79 21.14
C GLY A 54 -1.65 2.31 21.32
N GLY A 55 -0.48 2.93 21.13
CA GLY A 55 -0.28 4.38 21.30
C GLY A 55 0.63 4.68 22.48
N LEU A 56 1.42 5.75 22.40
CA LEU A 56 2.25 6.18 23.53
C LEU A 56 1.46 6.31 24.84
N SER A 57 0.29 6.95 24.80
CA SER A 57 -0.58 7.11 25.97
C SER A 57 -1.02 5.77 26.56
N VAL A 58 -1.39 4.81 25.71
CA VAL A 58 -1.79 3.46 26.11
C VAL A 58 -0.59 2.68 26.65
N GLN A 59 0.57 2.78 26.00
CA GLN A 59 1.81 2.18 26.47
C GLN A 59 2.19 2.69 27.86
N ILE A 60 2.08 4.00 28.12
CA ILE A 60 2.31 4.59 29.44
C ILE A 60 1.31 4.06 30.47
N GLN A 61 0.02 4.00 30.13
CA GLN A 61 -1.01 3.42 31.00
C GLN A 61 -0.74 1.94 31.31
N ASN A 62 -0.12 1.22 30.38
CA ASN A 62 0.34 -0.16 30.55
C ASN A 62 1.66 -0.28 31.33
N GLY A 63 2.16 0.81 31.93
CA GLY A 63 3.43 0.83 32.66
C GLY A 63 4.66 0.69 31.76
N GLY A 64 4.59 1.22 30.54
CA GLY A 64 5.63 1.13 29.51
C GLY A 64 5.61 -0.19 28.72
N LYS A 65 4.71 -1.11 29.04
CA LYS A 65 4.66 -2.45 28.44
C LYS A 65 3.99 -2.45 27.06
N CYS A 66 4.44 -3.36 26.22
CA CYS A 66 3.98 -3.57 24.85
C CYS A 66 3.72 -5.05 24.59
N GLY A 67 2.78 -5.39 23.71
CA GLY A 67 2.61 -6.77 23.22
C GLY A 67 3.88 -7.26 22.51
N ILE A 68 4.08 -8.58 22.44
CA ILE A 68 5.34 -9.16 21.95
C ILE A 68 5.63 -8.73 20.50
N CYS A 69 4.58 -8.58 19.71
CA CYS A 69 4.62 -8.22 18.29
C CYS A 69 3.93 -6.88 17.97
N GLY A 70 3.86 -5.98 18.96
CA GLY A 70 3.48 -4.57 18.76
C GLY A 70 2.01 -4.25 19.05
N ASP A 71 1.22 -5.25 19.42
CA ASP A 71 -0.15 -5.05 19.87
C ASP A 71 -0.22 -4.33 21.22
N ASN A 72 -1.41 -3.83 21.57
CA ASN A 72 -1.70 -3.32 22.91
C ASN A 72 -1.50 -4.43 23.97
N TYR A 73 -0.67 -4.14 24.99
CA TYR A 73 -0.27 -5.10 26.01
C TYR A 73 -1.45 -5.71 26.79
N ILE A 74 -2.56 -4.99 27.00
CA ILE A 74 -3.69 -5.53 27.79
C ILE A 74 -4.52 -6.58 27.03
N LEU A 75 -4.34 -6.69 25.70
CA LEU A 75 -5.04 -7.71 24.92
C LEU A 75 -4.61 -9.11 25.39
N PRO A 76 -5.54 -10.08 25.47
CA PRO A 76 -5.22 -11.44 25.85
C PRO A 76 -4.30 -12.08 24.82
N GLN A 77 -3.42 -12.99 25.27
CA GLN A 77 -2.60 -13.78 24.37
C GLN A 77 -3.39 -14.99 23.83
N PRO A 78 -3.15 -15.41 22.56
CA PRO A 78 -2.30 -14.74 21.57
C PRO A 78 -2.97 -13.44 21.08
N ARG A 79 -2.21 -12.34 21.13
CA ARG A 79 -2.65 -11.05 20.56
C ARG A 79 -2.68 -11.15 19.03
N PRO A 80 -3.37 -10.24 18.31
CA PRO A 80 -3.51 -10.34 16.86
C PRO A 80 -2.22 -10.62 16.09
N ASN A 81 -1.11 -9.97 16.47
CA ASN A 81 0.19 -10.17 15.82
C ASN A 81 1.10 -11.22 16.41
N GLU A 82 0.71 -11.89 17.50
CA GLU A 82 1.47 -12.99 18.10
C GLU A 82 1.20 -14.31 17.37
N ASN A 83 2.08 -15.31 17.51
CA ASN A 83 1.88 -16.62 16.88
C ASN A 83 0.55 -17.21 17.31
N THR A 84 -0.15 -17.86 16.39
CA THR A 84 -1.54 -18.35 16.55
C THR A 84 -2.62 -17.27 16.72
N GLY A 85 -2.25 -15.99 16.76
CA GLY A 85 -3.16 -14.85 16.67
C GLY A 85 -3.74 -14.66 15.26
N LEU A 86 -4.57 -13.63 15.09
CA LEU A 86 -5.26 -13.34 13.81
C LEU A 86 -4.29 -13.25 12.61
N TYR A 87 -3.17 -12.55 12.78
CA TYR A 87 -2.15 -12.38 11.75
C TYR A 87 -0.99 -13.38 11.90
N GLY A 88 -0.81 -13.97 13.09
CA GLY A 88 0.18 -15.01 13.39
C GLY A 88 -0.21 -16.40 12.89
N THR A 89 -0.43 -16.52 11.58
CA THR A 89 -0.86 -17.78 10.94
C THR A 89 0.21 -18.89 10.89
N GLY A 90 1.44 -18.59 11.30
CA GLY A 90 2.60 -19.49 11.15
C GLY A 90 3.15 -19.58 9.71
N THR A 91 2.75 -18.65 8.84
CA THR A 91 3.20 -18.63 7.44
C THR A 91 4.67 -18.25 7.34
N ILE A 92 5.53 -19.22 6.97
CA ILE A 92 6.96 -18.98 6.74
C ILE A 92 7.16 -18.06 5.51
N VAL A 93 7.52 -16.81 5.75
CA VAL A 93 7.67 -15.79 4.68
C VAL A 93 9.02 -15.84 3.98
N ARG A 94 10.04 -16.36 4.67
CA ARG A 94 11.41 -16.51 4.17
C ARG A 94 12.10 -17.72 4.76
N ARG A 95 12.99 -18.31 3.95
CA ARG A 95 13.90 -19.37 4.37
C ARG A 95 15.31 -18.85 4.18
N TYR A 96 16.10 -18.91 5.24
CA TYR A 96 17.49 -18.49 5.26
C TYR A 96 18.37 -19.65 5.71
N GLN A 97 19.64 -19.53 5.38
CA GLN A 97 20.66 -20.41 5.91
C GLN A 97 21.14 -19.85 7.27
N LYS A 98 21.42 -20.73 8.23
CA LYS A 98 22.09 -20.30 9.47
C LYS A 98 23.44 -19.62 9.17
N GLY A 99 23.79 -18.59 9.92
CA GLY A 99 24.99 -17.78 9.67
C GLY A 99 24.90 -16.85 8.45
N GLN A 100 23.79 -16.87 7.69
CA GLN A 100 23.65 -16.04 6.51
C GLN A 100 23.56 -14.56 6.88
N LYS A 101 24.25 -13.73 6.10
CA LYS A 101 24.04 -12.28 6.08
C LYS A 101 22.81 -11.96 5.23
N ILE A 102 21.84 -11.27 5.80
CA ILE A 102 20.58 -10.94 5.14
C ILE A 102 20.37 -9.43 5.08
N ASN A 103 19.65 -8.98 4.05
CA ASN A 103 19.15 -7.61 3.97
C ASN A 103 17.77 -7.57 4.64
N VAL A 104 17.65 -6.79 5.69
CA VAL A 104 16.38 -6.52 6.38
C VAL A 104 15.89 -5.14 6.00
N VAL A 105 14.63 -4.99 5.62
CA VAL A 105 14.06 -3.71 5.18
C VAL A 105 12.91 -3.31 6.08
N ALA A 106 13.08 -2.18 6.79
CA ALA A 106 12.02 -1.53 7.56
C ALA A 106 11.45 -0.36 6.75
N ARG A 107 10.13 -0.36 6.51
CA ARG A 107 9.43 0.75 5.88
C ARG A 107 8.95 1.71 6.94
N ILE A 108 9.38 2.97 6.85
CA ILE A 108 8.96 4.03 7.76
C ILE A 108 8.09 5.02 6.99
N THR A 109 6.81 5.06 7.36
CA THR A 109 5.79 5.95 6.78
C THR A 109 5.84 7.36 7.40
N ALA A 110 6.16 7.45 8.68
CA ALA A 110 6.51 8.69 9.36
C ALA A 110 7.66 8.46 10.36
N ASN A 111 8.70 9.29 10.25
CA ASN A 111 9.99 9.06 10.91
C ASN A 111 10.15 9.89 12.18
N HIS A 112 10.25 9.20 13.31
CA HIS A 112 10.33 9.77 14.65
C HIS A 112 11.73 9.69 15.28
N TRP A 113 12.80 9.66 14.46
CA TRP A 113 14.17 9.46 14.92
C TRP A 113 14.36 8.18 15.74
N GLY A 114 15.47 8.04 16.45
CA GLY A 114 15.71 6.91 17.33
C GLY A 114 16.43 5.77 16.62
N TYR A 115 16.06 4.53 16.91
CA TYR A 115 16.81 3.38 16.41
C TYR A 115 15.99 2.09 16.32
N PHE A 116 16.46 1.18 15.47
CA PHE A 116 15.90 -0.16 15.34
C PHE A 116 16.72 -1.21 16.09
N LYS A 117 16.04 -2.24 16.59
CA LYS A 117 16.63 -3.49 17.10
C LYS A 117 15.99 -4.68 16.41
N LEU A 118 16.76 -5.76 16.32
CA LEU A 118 16.36 -7.00 15.67
C LEU A 118 16.72 -8.19 16.57
N GLN A 119 15.78 -9.11 16.72
CA GLN A 119 15.92 -10.30 17.55
C GLN A 119 15.26 -11.48 16.85
N ILE A 120 15.64 -12.69 17.23
CA ILE A 120 15.00 -13.92 16.73
C ILE A 120 14.56 -14.80 17.90
N CYS A 121 13.47 -15.53 17.72
CA CYS A 121 12.97 -16.50 18.69
C CYS A 121 12.69 -17.82 17.97
N PRO A 122 13.45 -18.90 18.22
CA PRO A 122 13.13 -20.23 17.71
C PRO A 122 11.97 -20.83 18.50
N LEU A 123 10.88 -21.18 17.81
CA LEU A 123 9.76 -21.89 18.42
C LEU A 123 10.03 -23.40 18.40
N SER A 124 9.74 -24.07 19.51
CA SER A 124 9.90 -25.52 19.67
C SER A 124 8.78 -26.29 18.97
N ASN A 125 7.61 -25.66 18.79
CA ASN A 125 6.52 -26.22 18.00
C ASN A 125 5.64 -25.10 17.40
N PRO A 126 4.83 -25.39 16.36
CA PRO A 126 4.06 -24.35 15.63
C PRO A 126 3.01 -23.60 16.45
N LYS A 127 2.64 -24.09 17.63
CA LYS A 127 1.65 -23.46 18.53
C LYS A 127 2.27 -22.78 19.75
N GLU A 128 3.60 -22.84 19.90
CA GLU A 128 4.28 -22.11 20.98
C GLU A 128 4.18 -20.60 20.74
N LEU A 129 3.93 -19.85 21.80
CA LEU A 129 3.95 -18.39 21.76
C LEU A 129 5.38 -17.90 21.97
N GLU A 130 5.84 -16.97 21.14
CA GLU A 130 7.06 -16.22 21.40
C GLU A 130 6.98 -15.41 22.70
N THR A 131 8.12 -15.29 23.39
CA THR A 131 8.25 -14.61 24.69
C THR A 131 9.44 -13.64 24.69
N GLU A 132 9.43 -12.65 25.59
CA GLU A 132 10.57 -11.75 25.76
C GLU A 132 11.84 -12.53 26.15
N GLU A 133 11.70 -13.56 26.98
CA GLU A 133 12.80 -14.46 27.38
C GLU A 133 13.42 -15.20 26.19
N CYS A 134 12.64 -15.50 25.16
CA CYS A 134 13.12 -16.12 23.93
C CYS A 134 13.91 -15.12 23.07
N PHE A 135 13.34 -13.94 22.81
CA PHE A 135 14.00 -12.91 22.01
C PHE A 135 15.28 -12.38 22.67
N ASN A 136 15.29 -12.26 24.00
CA ASN A 136 16.47 -11.81 24.74
C ASN A 136 17.64 -12.81 24.68
N ARG A 137 17.39 -14.09 24.37
CA ARG A 137 18.44 -15.09 24.16
C ARG A 137 19.16 -14.96 22.81
N TYR A 138 18.48 -14.40 21.80
CA TYR A 138 19.04 -14.31 20.44
C TYR A 138 18.88 -12.91 19.82
N PRO A 139 19.55 -11.88 20.38
CA PRO A 139 19.65 -10.58 19.71
C PRO A 139 20.48 -10.71 18.42
N LEU A 140 20.04 -10.04 17.35
CA LEU A 140 20.77 -10.00 16.09
C LEU A 140 21.71 -8.80 16.05
N LYS A 141 22.83 -8.97 15.34
CA LYS A 141 23.83 -7.91 15.12
C LYS A 141 23.76 -7.40 13.69
N LEU A 142 24.03 -6.12 13.53
CA LEU A 142 24.27 -5.51 12.23
C LEU A 142 25.66 -5.89 11.71
N GLU A 143 25.90 -5.66 10.43
CA GLU A 143 27.20 -5.92 9.78
C GLU A 143 28.38 -5.24 10.48
N ASP A 144 28.18 -4.05 11.05
CA ASP A 144 29.21 -3.33 11.80
C ASP A 144 29.41 -3.83 13.24
N GLY A 145 28.72 -4.91 13.63
CA GLY A 145 28.76 -5.51 14.96
C GLY A 145 27.88 -4.81 16.00
N SER A 146 27.23 -3.70 15.65
CA SER A 146 26.31 -3.01 16.56
C SER A 146 24.99 -3.77 16.74
N ASP A 147 24.29 -3.48 17.83
CA ASP A 147 22.96 -4.01 18.14
C ASP A 147 21.83 -3.04 17.76
N ARG A 148 22.15 -1.86 17.21
CA ARG A 148 21.18 -0.79 16.96
C ARG A 148 21.43 -0.09 15.64
N TYR A 149 20.39 0.00 14.82
CA TYR A 149 20.42 0.84 13.63
C TYR A 149 19.89 2.24 13.95
N VAL A 150 20.77 3.23 14.10
CA VAL A 150 20.37 4.61 14.43
C VAL A 150 19.92 5.35 13.17
N LEU A 151 18.72 5.94 13.21
CA LEU A 151 18.18 6.75 12.12
C LEU A 151 18.92 8.09 12.04
N LYS A 152 19.63 8.31 10.92
CA LYS A 152 20.42 9.53 10.65
C LYS A 152 19.68 10.58 9.81
N SER A 153 18.42 10.33 9.48
CA SER A 153 17.62 11.14 8.57
C SER A 153 16.18 11.16 9.04
N HIS A 154 15.48 12.25 8.76
CA HIS A 154 14.03 12.40 8.93
C HIS A 154 13.20 11.80 7.80
N ALA A 155 13.83 11.20 6.78
CA ALA A 155 13.11 10.73 5.61
C ALA A 155 12.18 9.56 5.97
N SER A 156 10.91 9.64 5.55
CA SER A 156 10.02 8.49 5.43
C SER A 156 10.40 7.71 4.18
N LYS A 157 10.90 6.48 4.37
CA LYS A 157 11.39 5.61 3.29
C LYS A 157 11.62 4.20 3.80
N ASP A 158 12.06 3.35 2.89
CA ASP A 158 12.61 2.04 3.20
C ASP A 158 14.06 2.17 3.71
N TYR A 159 14.31 1.65 4.91
CA TYR A 159 15.62 1.57 5.54
C TYR A 159 16.12 0.13 5.46
N THR A 160 17.21 -0.07 4.71
CA THR A 160 17.84 -1.38 4.55
C THR A 160 18.97 -1.54 5.57
N MET A 161 18.99 -2.67 6.25
CA MET A 161 19.96 -3.06 7.27
C MET A 161 20.59 -4.40 6.87
N ASN A 162 21.90 -4.50 6.97
CA ASN A 162 22.61 -5.76 6.79
C ASN A 162 22.71 -6.45 8.15
N VAL A 163 22.12 -7.63 8.29
CA VAL A 163 21.95 -8.35 9.57
C VAL A 163 22.59 -9.72 9.47
N LEU A 164 23.32 -10.13 10.52
CA LEU A 164 23.91 -11.45 10.61
C LEU A 164 23.00 -12.39 11.39
N LEU A 165 22.57 -13.48 10.76
CA LEU A 165 21.83 -14.55 11.43
C LEU A 165 22.81 -15.43 12.25
N PRO A 166 22.37 -16.03 13.38
CA PRO A 166 23.25 -16.87 14.19
C PRO A 166 23.68 -18.12 13.42
N ASP A 167 24.95 -18.50 13.54
CA ASP A 167 25.56 -19.68 12.89
C ASP A 167 25.30 -20.99 13.66
N ASN A 168 24.98 -20.87 14.94
CA ASN A 168 24.64 -21.94 15.87
C ASN A 168 23.13 -22.16 16.05
N LEU A 169 22.28 -21.51 15.25
CA LEU A 169 20.81 -21.63 15.35
C LEU A 169 20.19 -22.19 14.07
N THR A 170 19.30 -23.17 14.22
CA THR A 170 18.39 -23.66 13.19
C THR A 170 17.00 -23.78 13.76
N CYS A 171 15.98 -23.62 12.92
CA CYS A 171 14.59 -23.70 13.35
C CYS A 171 13.68 -23.93 12.15
N ASP A 172 12.71 -24.81 12.35
CA ASP A 172 11.63 -25.00 11.37
C ASP A 172 10.72 -23.77 11.33
N HIS A 173 10.48 -23.16 12.49
CA HIS A 173 9.72 -21.94 12.68
C HIS A 173 10.44 -21.03 13.68
N CYS A 174 11.03 -19.95 13.17
CA CYS A 174 11.54 -18.85 13.97
C CYS A 174 10.67 -17.62 13.78
N VAL A 175 10.57 -16.81 14.83
CA VAL A 175 9.98 -15.47 14.76
C VAL A 175 11.11 -14.46 14.76
N LEU A 176 11.23 -13.65 13.71
CA LEU A 176 12.13 -12.49 13.68
C LEU A 176 11.33 -11.26 14.10
N ARG A 177 11.78 -10.58 15.15
CA ARG A 177 11.17 -9.35 15.65
C ARG A 177 12.01 -8.15 15.28
N TRP A 178 11.35 -7.17 14.69
CA TRP A 178 11.86 -5.82 14.53
C TRP A 178 11.20 -4.91 15.57
N GLU A 179 12.01 -4.15 16.29
CA GLU A 179 11.55 -3.12 17.22
C GLU A 179 12.08 -1.76 16.80
N TYR A 180 11.22 -0.76 16.85
CA TYR A 180 11.57 0.63 16.62
C TYR A 180 11.31 1.44 17.88
N PHE A 181 12.36 2.06 18.39
CA PHE A 181 12.29 3.00 19.50
C PHE A 181 12.36 4.42 18.93
N ALA A 182 11.26 5.15 18.97
CA ALA A 182 11.21 6.55 18.58
C ALA A 182 12.05 7.42 19.53
N ALA A 183 12.37 8.65 19.11
CA ALA A 183 13.14 9.61 19.91
C ALA A 183 12.69 11.06 19.66
N ASN A 184 11.40 11.27 19.41
CA ASN A 184 10.81 12.56 19.08
C ASN A 184 10.09 13.23 20.27
N ASN A 185 10.01 12.59 21.45
CA ASN A 185 9.43 13.18 22.65
C ASN A 185 10.48 13.73 23.62
N TRP A 186 10.19 14.87 24.24
CA TRP A 186 11.05 15.48 25.25
C TRP A 186 10.74 14.87 26.61
N GLY A 187 11.76 14.57 27.40
CA GLY A 187 11.56 14.04 28.75
C GLY A 187 12.82 14.04 29.58
N ILE A 188 12.70 13.46 30.78
CA ILE A 188 13.80 13.37 31.75
C ILE A 188 14.66 12.14 31.42
N CYS A 189 15.95 12.36 31.24
CA CYS A 189 16.97 11.35 30.99
C CYS A 189 17.37 10.66 32.31
N ASN A 190 18.06 9.52 32.24
CA ASN A 190 18.44 8.74 33.42
C ASN A 190 19.36 9.48 34.40
N ASP A 191 20.10 10.48 33.93
CA ASP A 191 20.98 11.34 34.75
C ASP A 191 20.22 12.55 35.36
N GLY A 192 18.91 12.62 35.17
CA GLY A 192 18.07 13.72 35.64
C GLY A 192 18.09 14.96 34.74
N SER A 193 18.89 14.96 33.67
CA SER A 193 18.81 16.02 32.65
C SER A 193 17.53 15.89 31.82
N GLU A 194 17.16 16.94 31.09
CA GLU A 194 16.04 16.89 30.16
C GLU A 194 16.52 16.98 28.71
N GLY A 195 15.89 16.22 27.82
CA GLY A 195 16.30 16.18 26.43
C GLY A 195 15.33 15.48 25.50
N MET A 196 15.59 15.67 24.20
CA MET A 196 14.88 14.98 23.13
C MET A 196 15.25 13.49 23.11
N GLY A 197 14.24 12.62 23.02
CA GLY A 197 14.42 11.16 23.08
C GLY A 197 14.58 10.60 24.49
N CYS A 198 14.42 11.43 25.53
CA CYS A 198 14.42 11.02 26.93
C CYS A 198 12.99 10.84 27.46
N GLY A 199 12.86 10.12 28.58
CA GLY A 199 11.55 9.72 29.09
C GLY A 199 10.81 8.72 28.18
N PRO A 200 9.49 8.55 28.36
CA PRO A 200 8.68 7.62 27.56
C PRO A 200 8.71 7.98 26.07
N GLN A 201 9.06 7.01 25.24
CA GLN A 201 9.04 7.12 23.79
C GLN A 201 8.09 6.07 23.21
N GLU A 202 7.52 6.38 22.06
CA GLU A 202 6.69 5.41 21.34
C GLU A 202 7.55 4.24 20.86
N THR A 203 6.99 3.04 20.93
CA THR A 203 7.64 1.81 20.52
C THR A 203 6.79 1.11 19.48
N PHE A 204 7.41 0.65 18.40
CA PHE A 204 6.78 -0.20 17.40
C PHE A 204 7.42 -1.56 17.43
N LYS A 205 6.63 -2.62 17.25
CA LYS A 205 7.18 -3.96 17.07
C LYS A 205 6.45 -4.68 15.95
N THR A 206 7.17 -5.47 15.16
CA THR A 206 6.55 -6.39 14.21
C THR A 206 7.28 -7.73 14.23
N CYS A 207 6.56 -8.81 13.93
CA CYS A 207 7.08 -10.17 13.95
C CYS A 207 6.92 -10.83 12.58
N SER A 208 7.94 -11.53 12.11
CA SER A 208 7.97 -12.25 10.83
C SER A 208 8.31 -13.71 11.06
N ASP A 209 7.52 -14.63 10.51
CA ASP A 209 7.77 -16.07 10.63
C ASP A 209 8.75 -16.54 9.54
N ILE A 210 9.91 -17.05 9.93
CA ILE A 210 11.00 -17.46 9.03
C ILE A 210 11.52 -18.86 9.38
N ASN A 211 12.30 -19.44 8.49
CA ASN A 211 12.95 -20.74 8.67
C ASN A 211 14.47 -20.60 8.54
N LEU A 212 15.22 -21.25 9.42
CA LEU A 212 16.69 -21.31 9.37
C LEU A 212 17.17 -22.76 9.17
N CYS A 213 17.77 -23.06 8.02
CA CYS A 213 18.18 -24.41 7.63
C CYS A 213 19.69 -24.56 7.37
N VAL A 214 20.14 -25.81 7.19
CA VAL A 214 21.51 -26.19 6.79
C VAL A 214 21.53 -26.57 5.30
N TYR A 215 22.60 -26.20 4.57
CA TYR A 215 22.85 -26.29 3.12
C TYR A 215 22.45 -27.57 2.32
N SER A 216 21.95 -28.64 2.93
CA SER A 216 21.74 -29.93 2.24
C SER A 216 20.64 -29.92 1.16
N SER A 217 19.87 -28.85 0.98
CA SER A 217 18.82 -28.74 -0.05
C SER A 217 19.22 -27.89 -1.27
N MET A 218 20.49 -27.49 -1.39
CA MET A 218 20.99 -26.55 -2.40
C MET A 218 20.97 -27.09 -3.85
N PHE A 219 20.85 -28.41 -4.06
CA PHE A 219 20.76 -28.97 -5.42
C PHE A 219 19.47 -28.57 -6.15
N ALA A 220 18.40 -28.20 -5.45
CA ALA A 220 17.15 -27.76 -6.09
C ALA A 220 17.17 -26.26 -6.48
N PHE A 221 18.10 -25.46 -5.96
CA PHE A 221 18.11 -24.00 -6.14
C PHE A 221 19.10 -23.53 -7.23
N LEU A 222 20.15 -24.32 -7.49
CA LEU A 222 21.16 -24.01 -8.50
C LEU A 222 20.63 -24.06 -9.95
N GLU A 223 19.57 -24.83 -10.23
CA GLU A 223 18.92 -24.81 -11.56
C GLU A 223 18.12 -23.52 -11.83
N TYR A 224 17.73 -22.77 -10.79
CA TYR A 224 16.90 -21.57 -10.95
C TYR A 224 17.72 -20.27 -11.07
N GLN A 225 18.84 -20.17 -10.35
CA GLN A 225 19.67 -18.94 -10.27
C GLN A 225 20.51 -18.66 -11.52
N LEU A 226 20.96 -19.69 -12.25
CA LEU A 226 21.82 -19.51 -13.44
C LEU A 226 21.14 -18.80 -14.63
N ARG A 227 19.82 -18.58 -14.60
CA ARG A 227 19.11 -17.83 -15.65
C ARG A 227 19.05 -16.31 -15.41
N VAL A 228 19.36 -15.81 -14.21
CA VAL A 228 19.07 -14.41 -13.84
C VAL A 228 20.30 -13.49 -13.91
N GLU A 229 21.52 -14.02 -13.76
CA GLU A 229 22.74 -13.17 -13.69
C GLU A 229 23.22 -12.58 -15.03
N MET A 230 22.62 -12.93 -16.17
CA MET A 230 23.06 -12.39 -17.47
C MET A 230 22.59 -10.96 -17.75
N VAL A 231 21.59 -10.44 -17.04
CA VAL A 231 20.92 -9.17 -17.41
C VAL A 231 21.43 -7.96 -16.62
N VAL A 232 22.12 -8.14 -15.48
CA VAL A 232 22.46 -7.04 -14.57
C VAL A 232 23.80 -6.34 -14.92
N ARG A 233 24.55 -6.84 -15.91
CA ARG A 233 25.92 -6.36 -16.19
C ARG A 233 26.04 -5.12 -17.09
N ILE A 234 24.95 -4.44 -17.46
CA ILE A 234 25.00 -3.33 -18.44
C ILE A 234 24.87 -1.92 -17.81
N SER A 235 24.43 -1.75 -16.57
CA SER A 235 24.08 -0.39 -16.06
C SER A 235 25.02 0.17 -14.98
N ARG A 236 26.33 0.17 -15.23
CA ARG A 236 27.30 0.97 -14.43
C ARG A 236 28.37 1.61 -15.31
N VAL A 237 28.03 2.72 -15.96
CA VAL A 237 29.01 3.70 -16.44
C VAL A 237 28.41 5.09 -16.24
N PHE A 238 29.21 6.00 -15.66
CA PHE A 238 28.99 7.44 -15.46
C PHE A 238 28.44 7.94 -14.12
N GLU A 239 29.28 7.87 -13.09
CA GLU A 239 29.50 9.01 -12.17
C GLU A 239 30.83 9.68 -12.54
N PHE A 240 30.87 11.02 -12.61
CA PHE A 240 31.94 11.91 -12.05
C PHE A 240 31.84 13.34 -12.62
N LYS A 241 31.59 14.35 -11.76
CA LYS A 241 32.57 15.43 -11.42
C LYS A 241 32.02 16.54 -10.50
N LYS A 242 32.56 16.49 -9.27
CA LYS A 242 32.92 17.49 -8.23
C LYS A 242 32.91 19.01 -8.53
N LYS A 243 32.47 19.75 -7.47
CA LYS A 243 33.00 21.03 -6.86
C LYS A 243 32.89 22.34 -7.67
N GLU A 244 32.68 23.56 -7.13
CA GLU A 244 32.95 24.19 -5.81
C GLU A 244 32.25 25.60 -5.72
N ARG A 245 32.12 26.15 -4.49
CA ARG A 245 32.16 27.59 -4.05
C ARG A 245 30.90 28.52 -3.93
N THR A 246 30.58 28.77 -2.64
CA THR A 246 30.45 30.05 -1.88
C THR A 246 29.24 31.01 -1.95
N LYS A 247 28.59 31.15 -0.77
CA LYS A 247 28.02 32.33 -0.07
C LYS A 247 27.51 33.53 -0.91
N LYS A 248 26.21 33.52 -1.20
CA LYS A 248 25.28 34.68 -1.18
C LYS A 248 23.92 34.23 -0.61
N SER A 249 23.90 33.79 0.66
CA SER A 249 22.68 33.54 1.44
C SER A 249 22.26 34.86 2.08
N LYS A 250 21.03 35.36 1.96
CA LYS A 250 19.83 34.77 2.56
C LYS A 250 18.53 35.20 1.85
N MET A 251 18.59 35.94 0.75
CA MET A 251 17.38 36.46 0.07
C MET A 251 16.91 35.58 -1.10
N TYR A 252 17.83 34.87 -1.77
CA TYR A 252 17.49 33.86 -2.78
C TYR A 252 16.96 32.55 -2.18
N TYR A 253 17.34 32.24 -0.93
CA TYR A 253 16.92 31.01 -0.26
C TYR A 253 15.40 31.00 0.01
N LEU A 254 14.79 32.13 0.35
CA LEU A 254 13.34 32.17 0.61
C LEU A 254 12.51 32.04 -0.68
N GLN A 255 12.97 32.64 -1.79
CA GLN A 255 12.34 32.46 -3.11
C GLN A 255 12.53 31.05 -3.65
N ILE A 256 13.72 30.45 -3.49
CA ILE A 256 14.00 29.06 -3.88
C ILE A 256 13.22 28.09 -2.98
N ILE A 257 13.09 28.36 -1.68
CA ILE A 257 12.26 27.55 -0.78
C ILE A 257 10.79 27.65 -1.17
N LEU A 258 10.26 28.83 -1.45
CA LEU A 258 8.86 29.01 -1.90
C LEU A 258 8.59 28.37 -3.26
N LEU A 259 9.50 28.49 -4.24
CA LEU A 259 9.41 27.78 -5.52
C LEU A 259 9.59 26.26 -5.34
N SER A 260 10.50 25.82 -4.46
CA SER A 260 10.71 24.40 -4.18
C SER A 260 9.54 23.80 -3.41
N CYS A 261 8.87 24.55 -2.52
CA CYS A 261 7.66 24.16 -1.81
C CYS A 261 6.47 24.16 -2.76
N MET A 262 6.34 25.12 -3.68
CA MET A 262 5.34 25.06 -4.75
C MET A 262 5.57 23.85 -5.66
N VAL A 263 6.81 23.54 -6.01
CA VAL A 263 7.15 22.33 -6.78
C VAL A 263 6.93 21.06 -5.95
N PHE A 264 7.27 21.04 -4.65
CA PHE A 264 7.07 19.90 -3.76
C PHE A 264 5.58 19.63 -3.48
N VAL A 265 4.75 20.67 -3.32
CA VAL A 265 3.30 20.54 -3.18
C VAL A 265 2.66 20.07 -4.49
N ASN A 266 3.26 20.38 -5.66
CA ASN A 266 2.87 19.81 -6.95
C ASN A 266 3.46 18.41 -7.23
N LEU A 267 4.38 17.90 -6.39
CA LEU A 267 5.00 16.57 -6.53
C LEU A 267 4.41 15.52 -5.58
N ILE A 268 3.45 15.89 -4.74
CA ILE A 268 2.64 14.90 -4.03
C ILE A 268 1.61 14.34 -5.02
N GLN A 269 2.06 13.47 -5.94
CA GLN A 269 1.16 12.52 -6.59
C GLN A 269 0.69 11.54 -5.52
N VAL A 270 -0.31 11.93 -4.74
CA VAL A 270 -1.15 10.97 -4.06
C VAL A 270 -1.81 10.18 -5.19
N HIS A 271 -1.38 8.94 -5.41
CA HIS A 271 -1.99 8.09 -6.43
C HIS A 271 -3.40 7.75 -5.97
N GLY A 272 -4.37 7.77 -6.88
CA GLY A 272 -5.69 7.24 -6.56
C GLY A 272 -5.58 5.75 -6.37
N HIS A 273 -6.42 5.22 -5.51
CA HIS A 273 -6.51 3.79 -5.34
C HIS A 273 -7.98 3.44 -5.21
N GLY A 274 -8.49 2.65 -6.14
CA GLY A 274 -9.91 2.33 -6.19
C GLY A 274 -10.22 1.03 -6.89
N MET A 275 -11.25 0.33 -6.40
CA MET A 275 -11.68 -0.97 -6.91
C MET A 275 -13.22 -1.08 -6.92
N MET A 276 -13.77 -1.66 -7.98
CA MET A 276 -15.19 -2.01 -8.05
C MET A 276 -15.41 -3.37 -7.38
N MET A 277 -16.16 -3.39 -6.29
CA MET A 277 -16.30 -4.52 -5.37
C MET A 277 -17.66 -5.24 -5.45
N ASP A 278 -18.66 -4.59 -6.02
CA ASP A 278 -19.94 -5.23 -6.36
C ASP A 278 -20.52 -4.57 -7.63
N PRO A 279 -20.74 -5.31 -8.74
CA PRO A 279 -20.21 -6.65 -8.99
C PRO A 279 -18.68 -6.59 -8.96
N VAL A 280 -18.03 -7.55 -8.29
CA VAL A 280 -16.57 -7.50 -8.08
C VAL A 280 -15.80 -7.55 -9.40
N ASN A 281 -14.84 -6.65 -9.58
CA ASN A 281 -14.02 -6.60 -10.80
C ASN A 281 -13.06 -7.80 -10.90
N ARG A 282 -12.55 -8.04 -12.10
CA ARG A 282 -11.63 -9.14 -12.45
C ARG A 282 -10.43 -9.22 -11.51
N SER A 283 -9.74 -8.11 -11.27
CA SER A 283 -8.57 -8.05 -10.39
C SER A 283 -8.90 -8.23 -8.91
N SER A 284 -10.12 -7.93 -8.47
CA SER A 284 -10.59 -8.03 -7.09
C SER A 284 -11.38 -9.31 -6.81
N ALA A 285 -11.75 -10.09 -7.84
CA ALA A 285 -12.67 -11.23 -7.69
C ALA A 285 -12.13 -12.30 -6.72
N TRP A 286 -10.80 -12.45 -6.62
CA TRP A 286 -10.16 -13.32 -5.63
C TRP A 286 -10.50 -12.91 -4.17
N LYS A 287 -10.72 -11.62 -3.88
CA LYS A 287 -11.15 -11.14 -2.55
C LYS A 287 -12.54 -11.64 -2.17
N LYS A 288 -13.37 -11.99 -3.17
CA LYS A 288 -14.68 -12.64 -3.00
C LYS A 288 -14.61 -14.16 -3.16
N ARG A 289 -13.40 -14.75 -3.13
CA ARG A 289 -13.12 -16.20 -3.21
C ARG A 289 -13.47 -16.84 -4.56
N PHE A 290 -13.61 -16.05 -5.62
CA PHE A 290 -13.69 -16.59 -6.97
C PHE A 290 -12.35 -17.21 -7.40
N PRO A 291 -12.36 -18.26 -8.25
CA PRO A 291 -11.16 -18.99 -8.67
C PRO A 291 -10.36 -18.25 -9.76
N VAL A 292 -9.98 -16.99 -9.51
CA VAL A 292 -9.10 -16.21 -10.38
C VAL A 292 -7.73 -15.99 -9.72
N PRO A 293 -6.64 -15.80 -10.49
CA PRO A 293 -5.35 -15.42 -9.92
C PRO A 293 -5.47 -14.13 -9.10
N PRO A 294 -4.83 -14.04 -7.92
CA PRO A 294 -4.89 -12.84 -7.11
C PRO A 294 -4.08 -11.70 -7.74
N ASN A 295 -4.70 -10.53 -7.90
CA ASN A 295 -4.01 -9.26 -8.10
C ASN A 295 -3.98 -8.48 -6.77
N PHE A 296 -2.81 -8.28 -6.19
CA PHE A 296 -2.67 -7.53 -4.92
C PHE A 296 -2.63 -6.01 -5.12
N ASN A 297 -2.47 -5.56 -6.36
CA ASN A 297 -2.55 -4.16 -6.78
C ASN A 297 -3.87 -3.93 -7.54
N ASP A 298 -4.95 -4.56 -7.10
CA ASP A 298 -6.27 -4.51 -7.75
C ASP A 298 -6.97 -3.14 -7.62
N ASN A 299 -6.43 -2.25 -6.80
CA ASN A 299 -6.75 -0.82 -6.73
C ASN A 299 -5.92 0.06 -7.68
N GLU A 300 -4.95 -0.49 -8.41
CA GLU A 300 -3.98 0.25 -9.23
C GLU A 300 -4.25 0.14 -10.74
N LEU A 301 -5.53 -0.05 -11.12
CA LEU A 301 -5.94 -0.12 -12.52
C LEU A 301 -6.07 1.29 -13.15
N PHE A 302 -5.00 2.06 -13.04
CA PHE A 302 -4.89 3.47 -13.42
C PHE A 302 -4.18 3.70 -14.77
N CYS A 303 -4.41 2.82 -15.74
CA CYS A 303 -3.87 2.94 -17.11
C CYS A 303 -2.34 2.88 -17.21
N GLY A 304 -1.66 2.25 -16.24
CA GLY A 304 -0.20 2.23 -16.13
C GLY A 304 0.42 3.49 -15.49
N GLY A 305 -0.41 4.43 -15.04
CA GLY A 305 -0.07 5.64 -14.31
C GLY A 305 -0.15 6.88 -15.20
N PHE A 306 -0.36 8.06 -14.61
CA PHE A 306 -0.58 9.32 -15.34
C PHE A 306 0.47 9.59 -16.44
N ALA A 307 1.76 9.49 -16.10
CA ALA A 307 2.84 9.73 -17.07
C ALA A 307 2.85 8.67 -18.19
N THR A 308 2.63 7.40 -17.87
CA THR A 308 2.53 6.33 -18.87
C THR A 308 1.35 6.57 -19.82
N GLN A 309 0.18 6.91 -19.28
CA GLN A 309 -1.01 7.18 -20.06
C GLN A 309 -0.80 8.35 -21.03
N TYR A 310 -0.36 9.52 -20.54
CA TYR A 310 -0.36 10.74 -21.35
C TYR A 310 0.95 10.99 -22.10
N GLU A 311 2.10 10.63 -21.55
CA GLU A 311 3.41 10.87 -22.20
C GLU A 311 3.81 9.75 -23.14
N LYS A 312 3.44 8.49 -22.84
CA LYS A 312 3.82 7.32 -23.67
C LYS A 312 2.68 6.82 -24.53
N ASN A 313 1.46 6.80 -24.00
CA ASN A 313 0.29 6.21 -24.65
C ASN A 313 -0.64 7.24 -25.28
N ASN A 314 -0.25 8.51 -25.40
CA ASN A 314 -1.04 9.59 -26.00
C ASN A 314 -2.46 9.73 -25.40
N GLY A 315 -2.59 9.52 -24.09
CA GLY A 315 -3.85 9.57 -23.35
C GLY A 315 -4.65 8.26 -23.36
N ASN A 316 -4.20 7.26 -24.11
CA ASN A 316 -4.90 5.98 -24.21
C ASN A 316 -4.74 5.12 -22.95
N CYS A 317 -5.80 4.39 -22.63
CA CYS A 317 -5.88 3.49 -21.50
C CYS A 317 -6.41 2.13 -21.96
N GLY A 318 -5.95 1.03 -21.36
CA GLY A 318 -6.56 -0.27 -21.59
C GLY A 318 -8.04 -0.25 -21.22
N GLU A 319 -8.86 -1.04 -21.91
CA GLU A 319 -10.31 -1.06 -21.76
C GLU A 319 -10.74 -1.35 -20.31
N CYS A 320 -9.92 -2.12 -19.59
CA CYS A 320 -10.11 -2.53 -18.20
C CYS A 320 -9.02 -2.01 -17.24
N GLY A 321 -8.34 -0.92 -17.60
CA GLY A 321 -7.45 -0.16 -16.70
C GLY A 321 -5.98 -0.56 -16.72
N ASP A 322 -5.60 -1.52 -17.56
CA ASP A 322 -4.21 -1.86 -17.81
C ASP A 322 -3.46 -0.74 -18.57
N ASP A 323 -2.12 -0.78 -18.51
CA ASP A 323 -1.26 0.00 -19.41
C ASP A 323 -1.60 -0.31 -20.87
N TRP A 324 -1.99 0.72 -21.62
CA TRP A 324 -2.41 0.59 -23.02
C TRP A 324 -1.31 0.02 -23.92
N SER A 325 -0.03 0.18 -23.58
CA SER A 325 1.09 -0.35 -24.39
C SER A 325 1.18 -1.88 -24.37
N LEU A 326 0.53 -2.56 -23.41
CA LEU A 326 0.49 -4.01 -23.35
C LEU A 326 -0.33 -4.59 -24.52
N PRO A 327 0.08 -5.76 -25.08
CA PRO A 327 -0.69 -6.42 -26.12
C PRO A 327 -2.03 -6.92 -25.58
N ARG A 328 -3.05 -6.92 -26.44
CA ARG A 328 -4.37 -7.49 -26.13
C ARG A 328 -4.37 -9.03 -26.30
N PRO A 329 -5.09 -9.80 -25.44
CA PRO A 329 -5.78 -9.33 -24.25
C PRO A 329 -4.80 -8.94 -23.14
N ARG A 330 -4.98 -7.73 -22.60
CA ARG A 330 -4.21 -7.26 -21.44
C ARG A 330 -4.65 -8.01 -20.18
N PRO A 331 -3.90 -7.94 -19.06
CA PRO A 331 -4.19 -8.73 -17.87
C PRO A 331 -5.64 -8.69 -17.38
N ASN A 332 -6.29 -7.52 -17.44
CA ASN A 332 -7.67 -7.32 -16.99
C ASN A 332 -8.71 -7.40 -18.09
N GLU A 333 -8.33 -7.67 -19.34
CA GLU A 333 -9.27 -7.83 -20.45
C GLU A 333 -9.77 -9.27 -20.57
N ASN A 334 -10.88 -9.50 -21.28
CA ASN A 334 -11.39 -10.85 -21.51
C ASN A 334 -10.33 -11.74 -22.21
N GLY A 335 -10.04 -12.91 -21.64
CA GLY A 335 -8.95 -13.78 -22.06
C GLY A 335 -7.58 -13.46 -21.43
N GLY A 336 -7.47 -12.37 -20.67
CA GLY A 336 -6.30 -12.04 -19.86
C GLY A 336 -6.20 -12.89 -18.59
N ILE A 337 -5.10 -12.73 -17.84
CA ILE A 337 -4.85 -13.53 -16.62
C ILE A 337 -5.92 -13.34 -15.53
N TYR A 338 -6.56 -12.16 -15.46
CA TYR A 338 -7.65 -11.87 -14.53
C TYR A 338 -9.02 -11.92 -15.22
N GLY A 339 -9.10 -11.65 -16.52
CA GLY A 339 -10.31 -11.77 -17.33
C GLY A 339 -10.59 -13.20 -17.76
N THR A 340 -10.86 -14.07 -16.79
CA THR A 340 -11.12 -15.51 -17.02
C THR A 340 -12.49 -15.82 -17.66
N GLY A 341 -13.34 -14.82 -17.88
CA GLY A 341 -14.72 -14.98 -18.34
C GLY A 341 -15.69 -15.49 -17.26
N LEU A 342 -15.26 -15.48 -16.00
CA LEU A 342 -16.05 -15.95 -14.87
C LEU A 342 -17.16 -14.96 -14.51
N ILE A 343 -18.42 -15.34 -14.71
CA ILE A 343 -19.57 -14.53 -14.33
C ILE A 343 -19.65 -14.39 -12.80
N VAL A 344 -19.38 -13.19 -12.29
CA VAL A 344 -19.38 -12.89 -10.84
C VAL A 344 -20.76 -12.54 -10.30
N LYS A 345 -21.68 -12.08 -11.16
CA LYS A 345 -23.04 -11.71 -10.77
C LYS A 345 -24.00 -11.81 -11.95
N LYS A 346 -25.24 -12.23 -11.67
CA LYS A 346 -26.33 -12.31 -12.64
C LYS A 346 -27.42 -11.31 -12.26
N TYR A 347 -27.98 -10.64 -13.26
CA TYR A 347 -29.02 -9.63 -13.11
C TYR A 347 -30.18 -9.90 -14.05
N THR A 348 -31.31 -9.26 -13.76
CA THR A 348 -32.48 -9.18 -14.65
C THR A 348 -32.46 -7.85 -15.40
N GLU A 349 -32.84 -7.85 -16.67
CA GLU A 349 -32.88 -6.63 -17.50
C GLU A 349 -33.79 -5.54 -16.89
N GLY A 350 -33.40 -4.26 -17.02
CA GLY A 350 -34.15 -3.13 -16.47
C GLY A 350 -34.20 -3.03 -14.95
N PHE A 351 -33.50 -3.90 -14.21
CA PHE A 351 -33.48 -3.90 -12.75
C PHE A 351 -32.53 -2.82 -12.20
N HIS A 352 -32.88 -2.28 -11.03
CA HIS A 352 -32.00 -1.41 -10.24
C HIS A 352 -30.87 -2.25 -9.63
N ILE A 353 -29.63 -1.89 -9.93
CA ILE A 353 -28.44 -2.53 -9.40
C ILE A 353 -27.71 -1.56 -8.47
N GLN A 354 -27.20 -2.07 -7.36
CA GLN A 354 -26.24 -1.35 -6.54
C GLN A 354 -24.83 -1.71 -6.99
N ILE A 355 -24.05 -0.69 -7.32
CA ILE A 355 -22.63 -0.79 -7.65
C ILE A 355 -21.82 -0.28 -6.46
N GLN A 356 -20.91 -1.09 -5.95
CA GLN A 356 -20.02 -0.71 -4.86
C GLN A 356 -18.63 -0.37 -5.40
N ILE A 357 -18.19 0.87 -5.21
CA ILE A 357 -16.80 1.30 -5.44
C ILE A 357 -16.13 1.53 -4.09
N ASN A 358 -14.96 0.95 -3.88
CA ASN A 358 -14.14 1.23 -2.70
C ASN A 358 -12.94 2.08 -3.13
N LEU A 359 -12.91 3.34 -2.69
CA LEU A 359 -11.75 4.22 -2.85
C LEU A 359 -10.94 4.23 -1.55
N THR A 360 -9.66 3.85 -1.61
CA THR A 360 -8.75 4.00 -0.46
C THR A 360 -8.09 5.39 -0.44
N ALA A 361 -8.12 6.10 -1.57
CA ALA A 361 -7.83 7.53 -1.69
C ALA A 361 -8.62 8.09 -2.87
N SER A 362 -9.48 9.09 -2.62
CA SER A 362 -10.26 9.75 -3.65
C SER A 362 -9.58 11.01 -4.18
N HIS A 363 -9.78 11.34 -5.46
CA HIS A 363 -9.13 12.46 -6.17
C HIS A 363 -10.13 13.39 -6.87
N LEU A 364 -11.27 13.63 -6.23
CA LEU A 364 -12.40 14.34 -6.83
C LEU A 364 -12.82 13.75 -8.20
N GLY A 365 -13.65 14.43 -8.97
CA GLY A 365 -14.01 14.01 -10.32
C GLY A 365 -15.29 13.19 -10.32
N HIS A 366 -15.39 12.17 -11.17
CA HIS A 366 -16.66 11.44 -11.31
C HIS A 366 -16.50 10.01 -11.84
N PHE A 367 -17.40 9.13 -11.43
CA PHE A 367 -17.54 7.79 -11.97
C PHE A 367 -18.55 7.76 -13.12
N GLU A 368 -18.28 6.92 -14.10
CA GLU A 368 -19.18 6.55 -15.19
C GLU A 368 -19.19 5.02 -15.31
N PHE A 369 -20.34 4.47 -15.70
CA PHE A 369 -20.53 3.04 -15.86
C PHE A 369 -21.01 2.72 -17.26
N SER A 370 -20.51 1.63 -17.84
CA SER A 370 -20.84 1.21 -19.20
C SER A 370 -20.78 -0.30 -19.31
N ILE A 371 -21.58 -0.88 -20.21
CA ILE A 371 -21.63 -2.33 -20.42
C ILE A 371 -21.18 -2.65 -21.85
N CYS A 372 -20.47 -3.76 -22.01
CA CYS A 372 -20.20 -4.34 -23.32
C CYS A 372 -20.73 -5.78 -23.36
N PRO A 373 -21.81 -6.07 -24.11
CA PRO A 373 -22.25 -7.44 -24.34
C PRO A 373 -21.29 -8.14 -25.30
N LEU A 374 -20.72 -9.27 -24.86
CA LEU A 374 -19.86 -10.11 -25.69
C LEU A 374 -20.71 -11.15 -26.42
N SER A 375 -20.49 -11.28 -27.72
CA SER A 375 -21.18 -12.24 -28.61
C SER A 375 -20.64 -13.66 -28.43
N ASN A 376 -19.40 -13.81 -27.95
CA ASN A 376 -18.81 -15.10 -27.63
C ASN A 376 -17.70 -14.97 -26.56
N PRO A 377 -17.33 -16.06 -25.86
CA PRO A 377 -16.38 -16.00 -24.74
C PRO A 377 -14.95 -15.55 -25.08
N LYS A 378 -14.58 -15.46 -26.37
CA LYS A 378 -13.27 -15.01 -26.83
C LYS A 378 -13.29 -13.59 -27.41
N GLU A 379 -14.47 -12.99 -27.53
CA GLU A 379 -14.58 -11.61 -27.98
C GLU A 379 -13.94 -10.68 -26.94
N LEU A 380 -13.21 -9.70 -27.44
CA LEU A 380 -12.59 -8.67 -26.63
C LEU A 380 -13.53 -7.49 -26.51
N GLU A 381 -13.80 -7.02 -25.30
CA GLU A 381 -14.48 -5.75 -25.09
C GLU A 381 -13.68 -4.59 -25.71
N THR A 382 -14.36 -3.58 -26.24
CA THR A 382 -13.74 -2.39 -26.84
C THR A 382 -14.39 -1.11 -26.33
N ASP A 383 -13.68 0.02 -26.42
CA ASP A 383 -14.25 1.32 -26.07
C ASP A 383 -15.49 1.65 -26.92
N GLU A 384 -15.54 1.22 -28.18
CA GLU A 384 -16.71 1.37 -29.06
C GLU A 384 -17.91 0.53 -28.59
N CYS A 385 -17.66 -0.64 -28.00
CA CYS A 385 -18.71 -1.47 -27.43
C CYS A 385 -19.30 -0.83 -26.18
N PHE A 386 -18.45 -0.39 -25.25
CA PHE A 386 -18.88 0.30 -24.02
C PHE A 386 -19.66 1.59 -24.32
N ALA A 387 -19.25 2.35 -25.34
CA ALA A 387 -19.93 3.59 -25.74
C ALA A 387 -21.39 3.38 -26.19
N LYS A 388 -21.76 2.16 -26.63
CA LYS A 388 -23.14 1.85 -27.06
C LYS A 388 -24.10 1.64 -25.90
N TYR A 389 -23.60 1.24 -24.73
CA TYR A 389 -24.43 0.90 -23.57
C TYR A 389 -23.94 1.60 -22.29
N PRO A 390 -24.03 2.95 -22.22
CA PRO A 390 -23.84 3.66 -20.97
C PRO A 390 -24.91 3.24 -19.95
N VAL A 391 -24.53 3.14 -18.68
CA VAL A 391 -25.43 2.78 -17.58
C VAL A 391 -25.88 4.06 -16.89
N GLN A 392 -27.20 4.27 -16.83
CA GLN A 392 -27.79 5.42 -16.17
C GLN A 392 -27.86 5.18 -14.66
N LEU A 393 -27.60 6.22 -13.86
CA LEU A 393 -27.78 6.19 -12.41
C LEU A 393 -29.26 6.31 -12.06
N ALA A 394 -29.64 5.91 -10.84
CA ALA A 394 -31.03 5.94 -10.40
C ALA A 394 -31.61 7.38 -10.31
N ASP A 395 -30.76 8.40 -10.22
CA ASP A 395 -31.15 9.82 -10.26
C ASP A 395 -31.34 10.37 -11.69
N GLY A 396 -31.15 9.53 -12.70
CA GLY A 396 -31.25 9.88 -14.12
C GLY A 396 -29.97 10.47 -14.72
N SER A 397 -28.93 10.71 -13.92
CA SER A 397 -27.62 11.16 -14.40
C SER A 397 -26.77 9.98 -14.92
N TYR A 398 -25.62 10.28 -15.50
CA TYR A 398 -24.63 9.27 -15.92
C TYR A 398 -23.30 9.40 -15.17
N LYS A 399 -23.21 10.39 -14.26
CA LYS A 399 -21.97 10.75 -13.58
C LYS A 399 -22.22 10.81 -12.08
N TYR A 400 -21.51 9.98 -11.35
CA TYR A 400 -21.50 10.03 -9.89
C TYR A 400 -20.31 10.88 -9.44
N ASN A 401 -20.57 12.07 -8.88
CA ASN A 401 -19.51 13.01 -8.52
C ASN A 401 -18.82 12.63 -7.21
N ILE A 402 -17.51 12.82 -7.18
CA ILE A 402 -16.65 12.67 -6.01
C ILE A 402 -16.20 14.06 -5.59
N GLU A 403 -16.65 14.51 -4.43
CA GLU A 403 -16.52 15.91 -4.00
C GLU A 403 -15.54 16.09 -2.83
N ARG A 404 -15.04 15.00 -2.26
CA ARG A 404 -14.19 15.01 -1.08
C ARG A 404 -12.96 14.13 -1.28
N TYR A 405 -11.86 14.49 -0.63
CA TYR A 405 -10.63 13.70 -0.53
C TYR A 405 -10.71 12.82 0.72
N GLN A 406 -11.27 11.62 0.61
CA GLN A 406 -11.44 10.68 1.70
C GLN A 406 -11.45 9.24 1.19
N ALA A 407 -11.00 8.30 2.02
CA ALA A 407 -11.24 6.89 1.79
C ALA A 407 -12.71 6.59 2.07
N GLU A 408 -13.42 6.04 1.10
CA GLU A 408 -14.87 5.84 1.21
C GLU A 408 -15.35 4.66 0.36
N ILE A 409 -16.38 3.98 0.87
CA ILE A 409 -17.17 3.02 0.12
C ILE A 409 -18.36 3.77 -0.47
N HIS A 410 -18.39 3.90 -1.78
CA HIS A 410 -19.53 4.45 -2.51
C HIS A 410 -20.48 3.33 -2.92
N LEU A 411 -21.74 3.48 -2.55
CA LEU A 411 -22.84 2.63 -3.00
C LEU A 411 -23.68 3.44 -4.00
N ILE A 412 -23.61 3.07 -5.27
CA ILE A 412 -24.24 3.78 -6.37
C ILE A 412 -25.39 2.94 -6.92
N GLU A 413 -26.60 3.47 -6.87
CA GLU A 413 -27.76 2.84 -7.51
C GLU A 413 -27.79 3.21 -9.00
N ALA A 414 -27.93 2.20 -9.86
CA ALA A 414 -27.90 2.33 -11.31
C ALA A 414 -28.95 1.43 -11.97
N ILE A 415 -29.30 1.73 -13.21
CA ILE A 415 -30.34 1.02 -13.97
C ILE A 415 -29.68 0.37 -15.19
N LEU A 416 -29.83 -0.95 -15.30
CA LEU A 416 -29.33 -1.68 -16.47
C LEU A 416 -30.06 -1.24 -17.76
N PRO A 417 -29.37 -1.12 -18.91
CA PRO A 417 -30.00 -0.72 -20.16
C PRO A 417 -31.18 -1.63 -20.53
N GLN A 418 -32.32 -1.01 -20.86
CA GLN A 418 -33.53 -1.75 -21.18
C GLN A 418 -33.36 -2.57 -22.47
N GLY A 419 -33.83 -3.83 -22.47
CA GLY A 419 -33.72 -4.73 -23.62
C GLY A 419 -32.33 -5.34 -23.82
N LEU A 420 -31.36 -5.05 -22.93
CA LEU A 420 -30.03 -5.63 -22.99
C LEU A 420 -30.01 -6.97 -22.27
N ILE A 421 -29.91 -8.05 -23.05
CA ILE A 421 -29.75 -9.42 -22.57
C ILE A 421 -28.41 -9.94 -23.06
N CYS A 422 -27.64 -10.56 -22.17
CA CYS A 422 -26.32 -11.10 -22.49
C CYS A 422 -25.94 -12.23 -21.52
N GLU A 423 -25.43 -13.33 -22.07
CA GLU A 423 -24.89 -14.42 -21.27
C GLU A 423 -23.54 -14.05 -20.65
N HIS A 424 -22.79 -13.19 -21.34
CA HIS A 424 -21.51 -12.62 -20.88
C HIS A 424 -21.45 -11.14 -21.27
N CYS A 425 -21.64 -10.29 -20.27
CA CYS A 425 -21.45 -8.86 -20.36
C CYS A 425 -20.24 -8.44 -19.53
N VAL A 426 -19.54 -7.42 -20.00
CA VAL A 426 -18.51 -6.75 -19.21
C VAL A 426 -19.10 -5.44 -18.69
N LEU A 427 -19.23 -5.29 -17.38
CA LEU A 427 -19.53 -3.99 -16.75
C LEU A 427 -18.22 -3.28 -16.46
N ARG A 428 -18.06 -2.07 -16.97
CA ARG A 428 -16.89 -1.23 -16.72
C ARG A 428 -17.24 -0.06 -15.82
N TRP A 429 -16.46 0.06 -14.75
CA TRP A 429 -16.31 1.29 -13.99
C TRP A 429 -15.22 2.14 -14.64
N HIS A 430 -15.52 3.41 -14.88
CA HIS A 430 -14.58 4.41 -15.40
C HIS A 430 -14.56 5.59 -14.42
N TYR A 431 -13.40 5.87 -13.84
CA TYR A 431 -13.22 7.01 -12.95
C TYR A 431 -12.22 7.97 -13.57
N ARG A 432 -12.70 9.18 -13.88
CA ARG A 432 -11.85 10.30 -14.25
C ARG A 432 -11.67 11.18 -13.01
N THR A 433 -10.45 11.25 -12.50
CA THR A 433 -10.14 12.11 -11.35
C THR A 433 -10.27 13.59 -11.73
N ALA A 434 -10.22 14.47 -10.73
CA ALA A 434 -10.22 15.91 -10.94
C ALA A 434 -9.27 16.64 -9.97
N ASN A 435 -8.14 16.03 -9.63
CA ASN A 435 -7.13 16.59 -8.72
C ASN A 435 -5.96 17.27 -9.46
N SER A 436 -5.82 17.09 -10.77
CA SER A 436 -4.73 17.68 -11.55
C SER A 436 -5.13 19.02 -12.15
N TRP A 437 -4.19 19.97 -12.19
CA TRP A 437 -4.41 21.25 -12.85
C TRP A 437 -4.23 21.12 -14.36
N GLY A 438 -5.10 21.76 -15.14
CA GLY A 438 -4.95 21.78 -16.59
C GLY A 438 -5.80 22.86 -17.27
N ILE A 439 -5.66 22.95 -18.59
CA ILE A 439 -6.39 23.92 -19.42
C ILE A 439 -7.75 23.34 -19.78
N CYS A 440 -8.80 24.11 -19.55
CA CYS A 440 -10.18 23.79 -19.90
C CYS A 440 -10.47 24.11 -21.37
N GLY A 441 -11.58 23.61 -21.91
CA GLY A 441 -11.95 23.83 -23.31
C GLY A 441 -12.21 25.30 -23.68
N ASP A 442 -12.49 26.16 -22.71
CA ASP A 442 -12.67 27.60 -22.87
C ASP A 442 -11.35 28.39 -22.74
N GLY A 443 -10.22 27.71 -22.57
CA GLY A 443 -8.90 28.31 -22.39
C GLY A 443 -8.60 28.79 -20.97
N SER A 444 -9.56 28.70 -20.04
CA SER A 444 -9.30 28.88 -18.61
C SER A 444 -8.43 27.73 -18.07
N ALA A 445 -7.83 27.89 -16.89
CA ALA A 445 -7.00 26.84 -16.33
C ALA A 445 -7.23 26.68 -14.82
N THR A 446 -7.71 25.50 -14.46
CA THR A 446 -8.13 25.16 -13.09
C THR A 446 -7.94 23.66 -12.82
N ILE A 447 -8.08 23.28 -11.56
CA ILE A 447 -8.06 21.89 -11.10
C ILE A 447 -9.24 21.12 -11.75
N GLY A 448 -8.97 19.91 -12.23
CA GLY A 448 -9.93 19.02 -12.89
C GLY A 448 -10.02 19.15 -14.42
N CYS A 449 -9.38 20.18 -14.98
CA CYS A 449 -9.30 20.40 -16.42
C CYS A 449 -8.08 19.72 -17.07
N GLY A 450 -8.13 19.52 -18.38
CA GLY A 450 -7.06 18.84 -19.12
C GLY A 450 -6.95 17.35 -18.81
N ASN A 451 -5.72 16.84 -18.86
CA ASN A 451 -5.39 15.44 -18.59
C ASN A 451 -5.57 15.14 -17.10
N GLN A 452 -6.23 14.03 -16.77
CA GLN A 452 -6.52 13.60 -15.40
C GLN A 452 -6.21 12.12 -15.28
N GLU A 453 -5.84 11.65 -14.10
CA GLU A 453 -5.65 10.21 -13.89
C GLU A 453 -6.98 9.48 -14.15
N ILE A 454 -6.90 8.36 -14.86
CA ILE A 454 -8.06 7.54 -15.20
C ILE A 454 -7.89 6.18 -14.55
N PHE A 455 -8.94 5.72 -13.89
CA PHE A 455 -9.08 4.33 -13.46
C PHE A 455 -10.15 3.65 -14.31
N ARG A 456 -9.88 2.42 -14.71
CA ARG A 456 -10.91 1.56 -15.30
C ARG A 456 -10.85 0.20 -14.61
N SER A 457 -12.00 -0.43 -14.43
CA SER A 457 -12.03 -1.84 -14.04
C SER A 457 -13.26 -2.52 -14.61
N CYS A 458 -13.15 -3.82 -14.87
CA CYS A 458 -14.17 -4.61 -15.55
C CYS A 458 -14.64 -5.77 -14.68
N SER A 459 -15.96 -6.02 -14.67
CA SER A 459 -16.59 -7.18 -14.04
C SER A 459 -17.37 -7.97 -15.08
N ASP A 460 -17.21 -9.30 -15.07
CA ASP A 460 -17.96 -10.19 -15.95
C ASP A 460 -19.31 -10.54 -15.30
N ILE A 461 -20.41 -10.13 -15.93
CA ILE A 461 -21.78 -10.29 -15.43
C ILE A 461 -22.66 -10.96 -16.50
N ALA A 462 -23.83 -11.44 -16.11
CA ALA A 462 -24.87 -11.86 -17.06
C ALA A 462 -26.16 -11.08 -16.81
N ILE A 463 -26.89 -10.77 -17.88
CA ILE A 463 -28.20 -10.12 -17.82
C ILE A 463 -29.20 -11.03 -18.52
N THR A 464 -30.17 -11.51 -17.77
CA THR A 464 -31.26 -12.37 -18.27
C THR A 464 -32.57 -11.59 -18.30
N LYS A 465 -33.59 -12.17 -18.94
CA LYS A 465 -34.97 -11.69 -18.83
C LYS A 465 -35.51 -11.75 -17.41
#